data_AF-A0A076HH59-F1
#
_entry.id   AF-A0A076HH59-F1
#
_cell.length_a   1.000
_cell.length_b   1.000
_cell.length_c   1.000
_cell.angle_alpha   90.00
_cell.angle_beta   90.00
_cell.angle_gamma   90.00
#
_symmetry.space_group_name_H-M   'P 1'
#
loop_
_entity.id
_entity.type
_entity.pdbx_description
1 polymer ?
#
loop_
_entity_poly.entity_id
_entity_poly.type
_entity_poly.pdbx_seq_one_letter_code
_entity_poly.pdbx_strand_id
1 'polypeptide(L)'
;MSSTEGREGPTSHSGLSIVLPTFNEGGSIRQVIGSLLRLGTNHPLEILVVDDDSRDGTPDLVRSLARQDPRIRIIQRVGRSGLASAIKEGLIAALYPTAVVMDSDGQHEPASVGEAVQLLERERLDLVAGSRFLDRSEIRGLSDRRTDGSTLANRLARWSLPRSYKHLTDCMSGFIVLRLNRCLPLVRQVDVNGFKFLYELLAISHGRLQVGEIPLSFQPRLHGSSKLDLAVLWDFVVSLIHTATLRLLPRRAISFGLVGASGVVVQLLSTALLMDLFNLAFQQALPVAVITAASSNYLVNNALTFRDRRQSGRQLIRGLLKFLLVASLPALANVGLATSFYTLIQAHALWAQLAGIVVVYVWNYAASSRFVWNSP
;
A
#
# COMPACT_ATOMS: atom_id res chain seq x y z
N MET A 1 25.36 -2.64 57.92
CA MET A 1 24.04 -1.98 57.93
C MET A 1 24.20 -0.58 57.35
N SER A 2 23.87 -0.39 56.09
CA SER A 2 23.37 0.87 55.53
C SER A 2 22.95 0.59 54.10
N SER A 3 21.64 0.41 53.93
CA SER A 3 20.93 0.23 52.68
C SER A 3 21.00 1.53 51.86
N THR A 4 21.67 1.48 50.72
CA THR A 4 21.56 2.50 49.68
C THR A 4 20.32 2.18 48.86
N GLU A 5 19.19 2.79 49.24
CA GLU A 5 18.02 2.91 48.37
C GLU A 5 18.42 3.72 47.14
N GLY A 6 18.65 3.01 46.03
CA GLY A 6 18.64 3.61 44.71
C GLY A 6 17.24 4.13 44.45
N ARG A 7 17.08 5.46 44.41
CA ARG A 7 15.89 6.11 43.86
C ARG A 7 15.72 5.64 42.43
N GLU A 8 14.78 4.71 42.21
CA GLU A 8 14.21 4.46 40.89
C GLU A 8 13.61 5.77 40.39
N GLY A 9 14.09 6.24 39.23
CA GLY A 9 13.52 7.40 38.55
C GLY A 9 12.03 7.17 38.22
N PRO A 10 11.27 8.24 37.96
CA PRO A 10 9.83 8.13 37.72
C PRO A 10 9.57 7.14 36.58
N THR A 11 8.60 6.26 36.81
CA THR A 11 8.17 5.18 35.94
C THR A 11 8.04 5.62 34.48
N SER A 12 8.48 4.74 33.57
CA SER A 12 8.38 4.87 32.11
C SER A 12 7.07 5.54 31.69
N HIS A 13 7.14 6.57 30.83
CA HIS A 13 5.98 7.23 30.24
C HIS A 13 4.94 6.22 29.72
N SER A 14 3.95 5.89 30.54
CA SER A 14 2.82 5.05 30.15
C SER A 14 1.77 5.94 29.49
N GLY A 15 1.11 5.45 28.46
CA GLY A 15 0.15 6.24 27.69
C GLY A 15 -0.21 5.59 26.37
N LEU A 16 -1.33 6.00 25.80
CA LEU A 16 -1.88 5.46 24.57
C LEU A 16 -2.15 6.59 23.57
N SER A 17 -1.60 6.49 22.37
CA SER A 17 -1.89 7.42 21.27
C SER A 17 -2.77 6.74 20.24
N ILE A 18 -4.02 7.19 20.08
CA ILE A 18 -4.94 6.66 19.07
C ILE A 18 -4.87 7.53 17.82
N VAL A 19 -4.33 6.98 16.75
CA VAL A 19 -4.19 7.62 15.44
C VAL A 19 -5.40 7.26 14.58
N LEU A 20 -6.13 8.29 14.16
CA LEU A 20 -7.32 8.18 13.31
C LEU A 20 -7.01 8.82 11.94
N PRO A 21 -6.64 8.05 10.90
CA PRO A 21 -6.58 8.57 9.54
C PRO A 21 -7.98 8.86 9.02
N THR A 22 -8.20 10.05 8.47
CA THR A 22 -9.56 10.55 8.23
C THR A 22 -9.68 11.29 6.89
N PHE A 23 -10.76 11.01 6.15
CA PHE A 23 -11.12 11.73 4.93
C PHE A 23 -12.64 11.74 4.71
N ASN A 24 -13.26 12.91 4.82
CA ASN A 24 -14.71 13.13 4.71
C ASN A 24 -15.55 12.23 5.64
N GLU A 25 -15.26 12.27 6.95
CA GLU A 25 -15.90 11.45 7.98
C GLU A 25 -16.65 12.31 9.02
N GLY A 26 -17.14 13.48 8.62
CA GLY A 26 -17.78 14.43 9.54
C GLY A 26 -18.99 13.84 10.27
N GLY A 27 -19.66 12.86 9.63
CA GLY A 27 -20.81 12.15 10.19
C GLY A 27 -20.49 11.13 11.28
N SER A 28 -19.25 10.60 11.32
CA SER A 28 -18.84 9.50 12.21
C SER A 28 -17.82 9.96 13.27
N ILE A 29 -16.93 10.89 12.92
CA ILE A 29 -15.75 11.24 13.73
C ILE A 29 -16.09 11.72 15.15
N ARG A 30 -17.18 12.48 15.33
CA ARG A 30 -17.61 12.96 16.67
C ARG A 30 -17.98 11.79 17.58
N GLN A 31 -18.71 10.81 17.05
CA GLN A 31 -19.13 9.64 17.82
C GLN A 31 -17.92 8.76 18.16
N VAL A 32 -17.02 8.55 17.20
CA VAL A 32 -15.78 7.77 17.40
C VAL A 32 -14.93 8.39 18.50
N ILE A 33 -14.60 9.69 18.39
CA ILE A 33 -13.83 10.41 19.42
C ILE A 33 -14.54 10.32 20.78
N GLY A 34 -15.84 10.60 20.84
CA GLY A 34 -16.60 10.54 22.08
C GLY A 34 -16.57 9.16 22.75
N SER A 35 -16.61 8.08 21.96
CA SER A 35 -16.52 6.71 22.47
C SER A 35 -15.10 6.38 22.95
N LEU A 36 -14.07 6.85 22.26
CA LEU A 36 -12.67 6.66 22.66
C LEU A 36 -12.30 7.45 23.93
N LEU A 37 -12.86 8.65 24.12
CA LEU A 37 -12.63 9.43 25.35
C LEU A 37 -13.27 8.79 26.60
N ARG A 38 -14.30 7.96 26.39
CA ARG A 38 -14.97 7.17 27.43
C ARG A 38 -14.29 5.82 27.71
N LEU A 39 -13.27 5.47 26.94
CA LEU A 39 -12.45 4.28 27.16
C LEU A 39 -11.74 4.51 28.50
N GLY A 40 -12.21 3.84 29.54
CA GLY A 40 -11.62 3.90 30.87
C GLY A 40 -10.25 3.25 30.86
N THR A 41 -9.24 3.94 30.34
CA THR A 41 -7.85 3.47 30.33
C THR A 41 -7.18 3.84 31.64
N ASN A 42 -6.37 2.93 32.18
CA ASN A 42 -5.49 3.22 33.32
C ASN A 42 -4.28 4.10 32.93
N HIS A 43 -4.22 4.53 31.66
CA HIS A 43 -3.11 5.29 31.08
C HIS A 43 -3.60 6.62 30.50
N PRO A 44 -2.74 7.65 30.49
CA PRO A 44 -2.96 8.86 29.69
C PRO A 44 -3.32 8.53 28.24
N LEU A 45 -4.29 9.23 27.69
CA LEU A 45 -4.84 9.00 26.35
C LEU A 45 -4.64 10.23 25.49
N GLU A 46 -4.16 10.02 24.27
CA GLU A 46 -4.18 10.96 23.16
C GLU A 46 -5.06 10.39 22.04
N ILE A 47 -5.85 11.26 21.40
CA ILE A 47 -6.52 10.96 20.13
C ILE A 47 -5.97 11.94 19.09
N LEU A 48 -5.23 11.43 18.12
CA LEU A 48 -4.63 12.17 17.04
C LEU A 48 -5.37 11.89 15.73
N VAL A 49 -6.14 12.87 15.25
CA VAL A 49 -6.77 12.81 13.93
C VAL A 49 -5.79 13.27 12.86
N VAL A 50 -5.62 12.49 11.80
CA VAL A 50 -4.82 12.85 10.63
C VAL A 50 -5.75 12.99 9.43
N ASP A 51 -6.06 14.23 9.06
CA ASP A 51 -7.06 14.57 8.05
C ASP A 51 -6.43 14.86 6.69
N ASP A 52 -6.94 14.22 5.63
CA ASP A 52 -6.47 14.33 4.24
C ASP A 52 -7.18 15.45 3.46
N ASP A 53 -7.25 16.64 4.06
CA ASP A 53 -7.86 17.82 3.46
C ASP A 53 -9.34 17.61 3.13
N SER A 54 -10.09 17.10 4.11
CA SER A 54 -11.52 16.83 3.99
C SER A 54 -12.30 18.11 3.67
N ARG A 55 -13.32 17.97 2.81
CA ARG A 55 -14.12 19.10 2.30
C ARG A 55 -15.52 19.19 2.92
N ASP A 56 -15.85 18.27 3.81
CA ASP A 56 -17.14 18.14 4.46
C ASP A 56 -17.23 18.83 5.83
N GLY A 57 -16.20 19.59 6.22
CA GLY A 57 -16.11 20.25 7.53
C GLY A 57 -15.53 19.37 8.65
N THR A 58 -15.08 18.14 8.36
CA THR A 58 -14.38 17.27 9.32
C THR A 58 -13.27 17.98 10.12
N PRO A 59 -12.30 18.70 9.51
CA PRO A 59 -11.23 19.35 10.25
C PRO A 59 -11.72 20.42 11.22
N ASP A 60 -12.74 21.21 10.84
CA ASP A 60 -13.30 22.26 11.70
C ASP A 60 -14.02 21.65 12.91
N LEU A 61 -14.76 20.57 12.69
CA LEU A 61 -15.39 19.80 13.74
C LEU A 61 -14.35 19.29 14.75
N VAL A 62 -13.27 18.64 14.28
CA VAL A 62 -12.22 18.12 15.17
C VAL A 62 -11.49 19.23 15.91
N ARG A 63 -11.19 20.36 15.25
CA ARG A 63 -10.62 21.54 15.94
C ARG A 63 -11.53 22.06 17.05
N SER A 64 -12.85 22.06 16.83
CA SER A 64 -13.81 22.47 17.86
C SER A 64 -13.77 21.55 19.09
N LEU A 65 -13.61 20.24 18.87
CA LEU A 65 -13.47 19.25 19.94
C LEU A 65 -12.13 19.39 20.67
N ALA A 66 -11.03 19.62 19.95
CA ALA A 66 -9.70 19.83 20.52
C ALA A 66 -9.60 21.08 21.42
N ARG A 67 -10.44 22.10 21.19
CA ARG A 67 -10.56 23.25 22.10
C ARG A 67 -11.27 22.91 23.41
N GLN A 68 -12.08 21.84 23.42
CA GLN A 68 -12.86 21.40 24.58
C GLN A 68 -12.14 20.33 25.40
N ASP A 69 -11.32 19.49 24.75
CA ASP A 69 -10.57 18.42 25.40
C ASP A 69 -9.11 18.39 24.90
N PRO A 70 -8.12 18.63 25.78
CA PRO A 70 -6.71 18.71 25.39
C PRO A 70 -6.11 17.35 24.96
N ARG A 71 -6.83 16.24 25.16
CA ARG A 71 -6.42 14.92 24.68
C ARG A 71 -6.57 14.77 23.16
N ILE A 72 -7.31 15.67 22.51
CA ILE A 72 -7.57 15.60 21.07
C ILE A 72 -6.58 16.51 20.33
N ARG A 73 -5.90 15.95 19.32
CA ARG A 73 -5.02 16.67 18.40
C ARG A 73 -5.44 16.40 16.96
N ILE A 74 -5.11 17.33 16.08
CA ILE A 74 -5.33 17.19 14.64
C ILE A 74 -4.08 17.57 13.85
N ILE A 75 -3.78 16.79 12.81
CA ILE A 75 -2.86 17.11 11.73
C ILE A 75 -3.69 17.15 10.45
N GLN A 76 -3.82 18.32 9.82
CA GLN A 76 -4.45 18.43 8.50
C GLN A 76 -3.38 18.48 7.41
N ARG A 77 -3.49 17.58 6.44
CA ARG A 77 -2.51 17.37 5.37
C ARG A 77 -2.96 18.00 4.07
N VAL A 78 -2.88 19.33 4.00
CA VAL A 78 -3.32 20.13 2.84
C VAL A 78 -2.64 19.65 1.55
N GLY A 79 -3.43 19.34 0.52
CA GLY A 79 -2.95 18.90 -0.80
C GLY A 79 -2.26 17.53 -0.82
N ARG A 80 -2.33 16.76 0.27
CA ARG A 80 -1.75 15.41 0.39
C ARG A 80 -2.87 14.41 0.65
N SER A 81 -2.65 13.16 0.22
CA SER A 81 -3.62 12.09 0.48
C SER A 81 -2.93 10.72 0.58
N GLY A 82 -3.61 9.80 1.23
CA GLY A 82 -3.24 8.39 1.29
C GLY A 82 -3.31 7.83 2.70
N LEU A 83 -4.05 6.73 2.86
CA LEU A 83 -4.27 6.08 4.16
C LEU A 83 -2.96 5.70 4.85
N ALA A 84 -2.05 5.01 4.17
CA ALA A 84 -0.80 4.57 4.79
C ALA A 84 0.14 5.75 5.10
N SER A 85 0.13 6.80 4.29
CA SER A 85 0.90 8.00 4.59
C SER A 85 0.31 8.77 5.78
N ALA A 86 -1.03 8.77 5.96
CA ALA A 86 -1.69 9.38 7.12
C ALA A 86 -1.32 8.64 8.41
N ILE A 87 -1.42 7.30 8.37
CA ILE A 87 -1.03 6.44 9.48
C ILE A 87 0.44 6.67 9.85
N LYS A 88 1.34 6.69 8.85
CA LYS A 88 2.77 6.96 9.07
C LYS A 88 2.99 8.31 9.77
N GLU A 89 2.37 9.38 9.30
CA GLU A 89 2.51 10.72 9.88
C GLU A 89 1.97 10.78 11.31
N GLY A 90 0.81 10.16 11.56
CA GLY A 90 0.24 10.06 12.90
C GLY A 90 1.11 9.26 13.87
N LEU A 91 1.63 8.11 13.45
CA LEU A 91 2.53 7.29 14.29
C LEU A 91 3.85 7.98 14.60
N ILE A 92 4.36 8.83 13.69
CA ILE A 92 5.56 9.65 13.94
C ILE A 92 5.27 10.78 14.92
N ALA A 93 4.05 11.32 14.91
CA ALA A 93 3.63 12.46 15.74
C ALA A 93 2.96 12.07 17.08
N ALA A 94 2.79 10.76 17.33
CA ALA A 94 2.22 10.19 18.54
C ALA A 94 3.06 10.55 19.78
N LEU A 95 2.39 10.91 20.88
CA LEU A 95 3.04 11.35 22.12
C LEU A 95 3.51 10.21 23.01
N TYR A 96 2.76 9.11 23.01
CA TYR A 96 2.97 8.01 23.94
C TYR A 96 3.58 6.77 23.27
N PRO A 97 4.32 5.92 24.00
CA PRO A 97 5.07 4.82 23.41
C PRO A 97 4.21 3.71 22.82
N THR A 98 2.95 3.58 23.24
CA THR A 98 1.98 2.65 22.63
C THR A 98 1.05 3.45 21.73
N ALA A 99 0.94 3.02 20.48
CA ALA A 99 0.06 3.63 19.50
C ALA A 99 -0.97 2.64 18.98
N VAL A 100 -2.19 3.14 18.75
CA VAL A 100 -3.31 2.43 18.13
C VAL A 100 -3.58 3.11 16.81
N VAL A 101 -3.85 2.34 15.77
CA VAL A 101 -4.38 2.84 14.51
C VAL A 101 -5.72 2.16 14.31
N MET A 102 -6.74 2.93 13.97
CA MET A 102 -8.07 2.42 13.64
C MET A 102 -8.80 3.36 12.69
N ASP A 103 -9.71 2.83 11.88
CA ASP A 103 -10.51 3.64 10.95
C ASP A 103 -11.49 4.55 11.71
N SER A 104 -11.74 5.74 11.17
CA SER A 104 -12.66 6.74 11.78
C SER A 104 -14.14 6.57 11.40
N ASP A 105 -14.50 5.50 10.70
CA ASP A 105 -15.86 5.24 10.18
C ASP A 105 -16.83 4.62 11.22
N GLY A 106 -16.33 4.36 12.43
CA GLY A 106 -17.11 3.79 13.53
C GLY A 106 -17.29 2.27 13.48
N GLN A 107 -16.61 1.56 12.57
CA GLN A 107 -16.73 0.10 12.48
C GLN A 107 -16.02 -0.65 13.61
N HIS A 108 -15.02 -0.02 14.22
CA HIS A 108 -14.19 -0.65 15.25
C HIS A 108 -14.73 -0.39 16.65
N GLU A 109 -14.91 -1.46 17.41
CA GLU A 109 -15.36 -1.35 18.80
C GLU A 109 -14.24 -0.82 19.71
N PRO A 110 -14.49 0.22 20.52
CA PRO A 110 -13.52 0.71 21.49
C PRO A 110 -13.00 -0.38 22.44
N ALA A 111 -13.81 -1.40 22.75
CA ALA A 111 -13.40 -2.53 23.59
C ALA A 111 -12.19 -3.28 23.01
N SER A 112 -12.07 -3.38 21.68
CA SER A 112 -10.94 -4.03 21.00
C SER A 112 -9.61 -3.32 21.27
N VAL A 113 -9.63 -2.00 21.55
CA VAL A 113 -8.43 -1.25 21.94
C VAL A 113 -7.88 -1.77 23.26
N GLY A 114 -8.75 -1.92 24.27
CA GLY A 114 -8.35 -2.43 25.58
C GLY A 114 -7.81 -3.85 25.49
N GLU A 115 -8.49 -4.74 24.78
CA GLU A 115 -8.07 -6.13 24.60
C GLU A 115 -6.71 -6.23 23.89
N ALA A 116 -6.51 -5.48 22.81
CA ALA A 116 -5.25 -5.50 22.06
C ALA A 116 -4.07 -4.94 22.86
N VAL A 117 -4.28 -3.87 23.64
CA VAL A 117 -3.24 -3.31 24.52
C VAL A 117 -2.88 -4.32 25.61
N GLN A 118 -3.86 -4.96 26.25
CA GLN A 118 -3.61 -5.99 27.25
C GLN A 118 -2.83 -7.18 26.67
N LEU A 119 -3.19 -7.63 25.46
CA LEU A 119 -2.45 -8.70 24.78
C LEU A 119 -1.00 -8.30 24.48
N LEU A 120 -0.79 -7.09 23.95
CA LEU A 120 0.53 -6.53 23.63
C LEU A 120 1.44 -6.50 24.87
N GLU A 121 0.90 -6.16 26.03
CA GLU A 121 1.63 -6.10 27.30
C GLU A 121 1.89 -7.51 27.85
N ARG A 122 0.84 -8.33 27.98
CA ARG A 122 0.89 -9.68 28.57
C ARG A 122 1.88 -10.58 27.85
N GLU A 123 1.85 -10.58 26.52
CA GLU A 123 2.68 -11.46 25.68
C GLU A 123 3.96 -10.79 25.21
N ARG A 124 4.23 -9.56 25.67
CA ARG A 124 5.42 -8.77 25.32
C ARG A 124 5.63 -8.60 23.81
N LEU A 125 4.53 -8.55 23.06
CA LEU A 125 4.54 -8.42 21.60
C LEU A 125 4.98 -7.03 21.17
N ASP A 126 5.50 -6.92 19.95
CA ASP A 126 5.83 -5.63 19.33
C ASP A 126 4.58 -5.00 18.67
N LEU A 127 3.67 -5.84 18.16
CA LEU A 127 2.46 -5.43 17.44
C LEU A 127 1.32 -6.43 17.67
N VAL A 128 0.10 -5.93 17.79
CA VAL A 128 -1.15 -6.71 17.78
C VAL A 128 -2.03 -6.20 16.66
N ALA A 129 -2.51 -7.08 15.80
CA ALA A 129 -3.48 -6.76 14.75
C ALA A 129 -4.88 -7.26 15.13
N GLY A 130 -5.91 -6.52 14.75
CA GLY A 130 -7.26 -7.03 14.83
C GLY A 130 -7.59 -7.88 13.61
N SER A 131 -8.06 -9.11 13.80
CA SER A 131 -8.38 -10.03 12.72
C SER A 131 -9.88 -10.24 12.57
N ARG A 132 -10.34 -10.25 11.31
CA ARG A 132 -11.73 -10.60 10.95
C ARG A 132 -11.94 -12.10 10.75
N PHE A 133 -10.88 -12.90 10.80
CA PHE A 133 -10.91 -14.32 10.43
C PHE A 133 -10.63 -15.26 11.61
N LEU A 134 -10.50 -14.74 12.83
CA LEU A 134 -10.41 -15.57 14.04
C LEU A 134 -11.81 -16.08 14.45
N ASP A 135 -11.87 -17.24 15.09
CA ASP A 135 -13.13 -17.95 15.42
C ASP A 135 -14.15 -17.15 16.25
N ARG A 136 -13.71 -16.11 16.96
CA ARG A 136 -14.57 -15.21 17.77
C ARG A 136 -14.90 -13.89 17.07
N SER A 137 -14.57 -13.75 15.80
CA SER A 137 -14.84 -12.53 15.03
C SER A 137 -16.29 -12.53 14.57
N GLU A 138 -17.03 -11.47 14.86
CA GLU A 138 -18.37 -11.28 14.31
C GLU A 138 -18.33 -10.33 13.11
N ILE A 139 -18.71 -10.80 11.93
CA ILE A 139 -18.86 -9.94 10.75
C ILE A 139 -20.36 -9.67 10.54
N ARG A 140 -20.85 -8.51 10.98
CA ARG A 140 -22.24 -8.11 10.75
C ARG A 140 -22.31 -7.22 9.51
N GLY A 141 -22.94 -7.69 8.43
CA GLY A 141 -23.30 -6.86 7.27
C GLY A 141 -22.41 -6.95 6.02
N LEU A 142 -21.64 -8.03 5.82
CA LEU A 142 -21.01 -8.31 4.51
C LEU A 142 -21.87 -9.27 3.69
N SER A 143 -22.07 -8.97 2.40
CA SER A 143 -22.55 -9.97 1.43
C SER A 143 -21.47 -11.05 1.23
N ASP A 144 -21.84 -12.33 1.25
CA ASP A 144 -20.92 -13.49 1.20
C ASP A 144 -19.80 -13.38 0.14
N ARG A 145 -20.08 -12.80 -1.04
CA ARG A 145 -19.10 -12.55 -2.12
C ARG A 145 -17.89 -11.70 -1.74
N ARG A 146 -18.00 -10.85 -0.71
CA ARG A 146 -16.92 -9.94 -0.27
C ARG A 146 -15.97 -10.60 0.73
N THR A 147 -16.43 -11.67 1.38
CA THR A 147 -15.64 -12.50 2.29
C THR A 147 -14.60 -13.30 1.50
N ASP A 148 -14.97 -13.88 0.35
CA ASP A 148 -14.07 -14.70 -0.48
C ASP A 148 -12.88 -13.92 -1.06
N GLY A 149 -13.14 -12.73 -1.61
CA GLY A 149 -12.07 -11.88 -2.15
C GLY A 149 -11.08 -11.41 -1.08
N SER A 150 -11.57 -11.14 0.13
CA SER A 150 -10.75 -10.74 1.28
C SER A 150 -9.89 -11.90 1.80
N THR A 151 -10.45 -13.11 1.84
CA THR A 151 -9.74 -14.34 2.19
C THR A 151 -8.62 -14.64 1.20
N LEU A 152 -8.90 -14.54 -0.11
CA LEU A 152 -7.89 -14.74 -1.15
C LEU A 152 -6.77 -13.70 -1.06
N ALA A 153 -7.11 -12.42 -0.90
CA ALA A 153 -6.12 -11.36 -0.73
C ALA A 153 -5.22 -11.62 0.48
N ASN A 154 -5.80 -12.01 1.62
CA ASN A 154 -5.01 -12.35 2.80
C ASN A 154 -4.12 -13.59 2.59
N ARG A 155 -4.62 -14.62 1.88
CA ARG A 155 -3.80 -15.80 1.54
C ARG A 155 -2.60 -15.42 0.67
N LEU A 156 -2.80 -14.59 -0.36
CA LEU A 156 -1.71 -14.12 -1.22
C LEU A 156 -0.73 -13.23 -0.46
N ALA A 157 -1.23 -12.34 0.40
CA ALA A 157 -0.41 -11.51 1.29
C ALA A 157 0.50 -12.37 2.17
N ARG A 158 -0.06 -13.36 2.87
CA ARG A 158 0.72 -14.29 3.72
C ARG A 158 1.74 -15.11 2.95
N TRP A 159 1.41 -15.52 1.72
CA TRP A 159 2.36 -16.24 0.87
C TRP A 159 3.60 -15.39 0.54
N SER A 160 3.40 -14.08 0.30
CA SER A 160 4.51 -13.17 -0.01
C SER A 160 5.33 -12.72 1.21
N LEU A 161 4.76 -12.79 2.42
CA LEU A 161 5.40 -12.32 3.65
C LEU A 161 6.43 -13.33 4.20
N PRO A 162 7.36 -12.87 5.07
CA PRO A 162 8.27 -13.75 5.80
C PRO A 162 7.55 -14.92 6.49
N ARG A 163 8.19 -16.09 6.55
CA ARG A 163 7.60 -17.33 7.10
C ARG A 163 7.13 -17.18 8.56
N SER A 164 7.77 -16.29 9.32
CA SER A 164 7.41 -15.97 10.70
C SER A 164 6.04 -15.32 10.86
N TYR A 165 5.37 -14.90 9.78
CA TYR A 165 4.03 -14.30 9.79
C TYR A 165 2.95 -15.20 9.20
N LYS A 166 3.26 -16.47 8.93
CA LYS A 166 2.28 -17.43 8.38
C LYS A 166 1.13 -17.74 9.32
N HIS A 167 1.33 -17.57 10.62
CA HIS A 167 0.32 -17.80 11.66
C HIS A 167 -0.75 -16.71 11.71
N LEU A 168 -0.46 -15.51 11.16
CA LEU A 168 -1.42 -14.43 11.11
C LEU A 168 -2.58 -14.79 10.18
N THR A 169 -3.77 -14.31 10.48
CA THR A 169 -4.98 -14.59 9.72
C THR A 169 -5.42 -13.36 8.91
N ASP A 170 -5.15 -12.14 9.38
CA ASP A 170 -5.47 -10.88 8.71
C ASP A 170 -4.29 -9.89 8.63
N CYS A 171 -3.46 -10.03 7.59
CA CYS A 171 -2.35 -9.11 7.33
C CYS A 171 -2.78 -7.77 6.71
N MET A 172 -4.08 -7.59 6.46
CA MET A 172 -4.65 -6.47 5.71
C MET A 172 -5.56 -5.58 6.58
N SER A 173 -5.54 -5.81 7.89
CA SER A 173 -6.34 -5.08 8.87
C SER A 173 -5.99 -3.59 8.94
N GLY A 174 -7.00 -2.77 9.20
CA GLY A 174 -6.86 -1.35 9.51
C GLY A 174 -6.70 -1.08 11.01
N PHE A 175 -6.95 -2.08 11.86
CA PHE A 175 -6.83 -1.98 13.31
C PHE A 175 -5.52 -2.62 13.78
N ILE A 176 -4.61 -1.81 14.31
CA ILE A 176 -3.33 -2.28 14.85
C ILE A 176 -2.97 -1.53 16.12
N VAL A 177 -2.34 -2.24 17.07
CA VAL A 177 -1.72 -1.67 18.26
C VAL A 177 -0.24 -2.02 18.25
N LEU A 178 0.63 -1.05 18.50
CA LEU A 178 2.07 -1.24 18.34
C LEU A 178 2.89 -0.49 19.38
N ARG A 179 4.09 -1.01 19.64
CA ARG A 179 5.12 -0.34 20.44
C ARG A 179 5.99 0.54 19.54
N LEU A 180 5.90 1.85 19.71
CA LEU A 180 6.61 2.81 18.85
C LEU A 180 8.13 2.65 18.92
N ASN A 181 8.71 2.37 20.09
CA ASN A 181 10.16 2.15 20.20
C ASN A 181 10.68 1.01 19.30
N ARG A 182 9.85 0.01 19.00
CA ARG A 182 10.20 -1.15 18.16
C ARG A 182 9.80 -0.92 16.70
N CYS A 183 8.62 -0.34 16.47
CA CYS A 183 8.07 -0.21 15.13
C CYS A 183 8.48 1.09 14.41
N LEU A 184 8.74 2.18 15.11
CA LEU A 184 8.97 3.51 14.50
C LEU A 184 10.13 3.53 13.46
N PRO A 185 11.27 2.83 13.66
CA PRO A 185 12.30 2.73 12.62
C PRO A 185 11.80 2.08 11.32
N LEU A 186 10.87 1.13 11.40
CA LEU A 186 10.26 0.45 10.26
C LEU A 186 9.14 1.32 9.65
N VAL A 187 8.33 1.99 10.48
CA VAL A 187 7.30 2.95 10.05
C VAL A 187 7.90 4.04 9.16
N ARG A 188 9.09 4.55 9.50
CA ARG A 188 9.80 5.55 8.68
C ARG A 188 10.15 5.05 7.28
N GLN A 189 10.36 3.76 7.11
CA GLN A 189 10.70 3.11 5.83
C GLN A 189 9.47 2.76 4.98
N VAL A 190 8.26 2.84 5.54
CA VAL A 190 7.01 2.61 4.78
C VAL A 190 6.91 3.65 3.66
N ASP A 191 6.90 3.18 2.42
CA ASP A 191 6.88 3.99 1.20
C ASP A 191 5.70 3.59 0.29
N VAL A 192 4.50 3.61 0.88
CA VAL A 192 3.24 3.40 0.17
C VAL A 192 2.24 4.48 0.55
N ASN A 193 1.47 4.97 -0.42
CA ASN A 193 0.51 6.05 -0.19
C ASN A 193 -0.87 5.54 0.26
N GLY A 194 -1.48 4.60 -0.48
CA GLY A 194 -2.85 4.13 -0.21
C GLY A 194 -2.99 2.63 0.10
N PHE A 195 -1.91 1.87 -0.02
CA PHE A 195 -1.93 0.42 0.19
C PHE A 195 -1.94 0.05 1.69
N LYS A 196 -2.33 -1.19 2.04
CA LYS A 196 -2.51 -1.62 3.44
C LYS A 196 -1.23 -1.47 4.27
N PHE A 197 -1.26 -0.54 5.23
CA PHE A 197 -0.12 -0.17 6.07
C PHE A 197 0.45 -1.35 6.86
N LEU A 198 -0.41 -2.17 7.49
CA LEU A 198 0.02 -3.35 8.26
C LEU A 198 0.86 -4.30 7.41
N TYR A 199 0.39 -4.66 6.22
CA TYR A 199 1.14 -5.52 5.31
C TYR A 199 2.52 -4.94 5.03
N GLU A 200 2.61 -3.65 4.70
CA GLU A 200 3.87 -3.03 4.36
C GLU A 200 4.85 -3.03 5.53
N LEU A 201 4.35 -2.76 6.74
CA LEU A 201 5.13 -2.82 7.97
C LEU A 201 5.68 -4.23 8.22
N LEU A 202 4.86 -5.27 8.06
CA LEU A 202 5.28 -6.68 8.18
C LEU A 202 6.29 -7.08 7.09
N ALA A 203 6.15 -6.55 5.88
CA ALA A 203 7.05 -6.84 4.79
C ALA A 203 8.44 -6.19 4.99
N ILE A 204 8.50 -4.97 5.55
CA ILE A 204 9.76 -4.27 5.87
C ILE A 204 10.41 -4.82 7.14
N SER A 205 9.64 -5.38 8.07
CA SER A 205 10.21 -5.94 9.31
C SER A 205 11.08 -7.17 9.08
N HIS A 206 10.98 -7.83 7.92
CA HIS A 206 11.69 -9.07 7.60
C HIS A 206 11.52 -10.17 8.67
N GLY A 207 10.35 -10.22 9.33
CA GLY A 207 10.06 -11.23 10.35
C GLY A 207 10.59 -10.89 11.75
N ARG A 208 11.12 -9.69 11.97
CA ARG A 208 11.75 -9.29 13.25
C ARG A 208 10.76 -8.84 14.33
N LEU A 209 9.53 -8.51 13.96
CA LEU A 209 8.48 -8.12 14.91
C LEU A 209 7.77 -9.36 15.45
N GLN A 210 7.53 -9.40 16.75
CA GLN A 210 6.61 -10.33 17.40
C GLN A 210 5.18 -9.82 17.25
N VAL A 211 4.33 -10.60 16.59
CA VAL A 211 3.00 -10.18 16.18
C VAL A 211 1.94 -11.17 16.64
N GLY A 212 0.93 -10.66 17.35
CA GLY A 212 -0.27 -11.40 17.74
C GLY A 212 -1.54 -10.84 17.11
N GLU A 213 -2.66 -11.53 17.29
CA GLU A 213 -3.97 -11.12 16.79
C GLU A 213 -5.04 -11.20 17.87
N ILE A 214 -6.00 -10.27 17.82
CA ILE A 214 -7.27 -10.35 18.56
C ILE A 214 -8.44 -10.47 17.57
N PRO A 215 -9.56 -11.12 17.93
CA PRO A 215 -10.75 -11.10 17.09
C PRO A 215 -11.33 -9.68 17.00
N LEU A 216 -11.82 -9.30 15.82
CA LEU A 216 -12.57 -8.06 15.63
C LEU A 216 -14.04 -8.37 15.37
N SER A 217 -14.90 -7.66 16.08
CA SER A 217 -16.31 -7.53 15.74
C SER A 217 -16.47 -6.38 14.75
N PHE A 218 -16.77 -6.71 13.49
CA PHE A 218 -16.95 -5.75 12.41
C PHE A 218 -18.42 -5.31 12.37
N GLN A 219 -18.67 -4.05 12.74
CA GLN A 219 -19.99 -3.44 12.61
C GLN A 219 -20.20 -2.93 11.17
N PRO A 220 -21.44 -2.89 10.66
CA PRO A 220 -21.72 -2.27 9.37
C PRO A 220 -21.33 -0.79 9.39
N ARG A 221 -20.77 -0.29 8.28
CA ARG A 221 -20.42 1.13 8.15
C ARG A 221 -21.63 2.01 8.43
N LEU A 222 -21.43 3.05 9.24
CA LEU A 222 -22.47 4.05 9.47
C LEU A 222 -22.78 4.81 8.18
N HIS A 223 -21.75 5.16 7.39
CA HIS A 223 -21.88 5.93 6.14
C HIS A 223 -20.77 5.58 5.11
N GLY A 224 -21.00 5.84 3.82
CA GLY A 224 -19.98 5.82 2.74
C GLY A 224 -20.00 4.64 1.75
N SER A 225 -19.43 4.82 0.55
CA SER A 225 -19.34 3.79 -0.51
C SER A 225 -17.91 3.25 -0.67
N SER A 226 -17.73 1.93 -0.60
CA SER A 226 -16.44 1.31 -0.93
C SER A 226 -16.39 0.95 -2.41
N LYS A 227 -15.71 1.77 -3.22
CA LYS A 227 -15.35 1.38 -4.59
C LYS A 227 -14.00 0.67 -4.54
N LEU A 228 -13.96 -0.61 -4.93
CA LEU A 228 -12.69 -1.28 -5.23
C LEU A 228 -12.14 -0.62 -6.50
N ASP A 229 -11.22 0.32 -6.31
CA ASP A 229 -10.52 0.97 -7.41
C ASP A 229 -9.49 0.00 -7.99
N LEU A 230 -9.44 -0.12 -9.32
CA LEU A 230 -8.47 -0.94 -10.04
C LEU A 230 -7.02 -0.56 -9.66
N ALA A 231 -6.79 0.71 -9.33
CA ALA A 231 -5.50 1.18 -8.83
C ALA A 231 -5.09 0.51 -7.50
N VAL A 232 -6.04 0.24 -6.60
CA VAL A 232 -5.76 -0.43 -5.31
C VAL A 232 -5.42 -1.90 -5.53
N LEU A 233 -6.12 -2.58 -6.44
CA LEU A 233 -5.77 -3.95 -6.83
C LEU A 233 -4.38 -4.01 -7.47
N TRP A 234 -4.04 -3.03 -8.31
CA TRP A 234 -2.72 -2.92 -8.92
C TRP A 234 -1.62 -2.74 -7.88
N ASP A 235 -1.80 -1.80 -6.95
CA ASP A 235 -0.87 -1.56 -5.84
C ASP A 235 -0.68 -2.82 -4.98
N PHE A 236 -1.75 -3.61 -4.79
CA PHE A 236 -1.68 -4.89 -4.10
C PHE A 236 -0.78 -5.88 -4.82
N VAL A 237 -1.01 -6.14 -6.11
CA VAL A 237 -0.20 -7.08 -6.90
C VAL A 237 1.27 -6.65 -6.94
N VAL A 238 1.55 -5.35 -7.15
CA VAL A 238 2.91 -4.82 -7.13
C VAL A 238 3.56 -5.02 -5.76
N SER A 239 2.83 -4.81 -4.67
CA SER A 239 3.33 -5.01 -3.30
C SER A 239 3.66 -6.48 -3.01
N LEU A 240 2.82 -7.41 -3.50
CA LEU A 240 3.08 -8.86 -3.38
C LEU A 240 4.39 -9.26 -4.05
N ILE A 241 4.59 -8.83 -5.30
CA ILE A 241 5.80 -9.16 -6.06
C ILE A 241 7.02 -8.47 -5.44
N HIS A 242 6.88 -7.20 -5.04
CA HIS A 242 7.95 -6.45 -4.39
C HIS A 242 8.42 -7.16 -3.11
N THR A 243 7.49 -7.65 -2.29
CA THR A 243 7.83 -8.39 -1.07
C THR A 243 8.38 -9.78 -1.37
N ALA A 244 7.75 -10.52 -2.29
CA ALA A 244 8.18 -11.88 -2.67
C ALA A 244 9.58 -11.90 -3.31
N THR A 245 9.97 -10.81 -3.98
CA THR A 245 11.33 -10.61 -4.54
C THR A 245 12.32 -10.03 -3.54
N LEU A 246 12.02 -10.11 -2.24
CA LEU A 246 12.85 -9.56 -1.15
C LEU A 246 13.18 -8.08 -1.35
N ARG A 247 12.29 -7.34 -2.01
CA ARG A 247 12.41 -5.91 -2.31
C ARG A 247 13.60 -5.55 -3.20
N LEU A 248 14.16 -6.52 -3.93
CA LEU A 248 15.26 -6.30 -4.88
C LEU A 248 14.84 -5.43 -6.07
N LEU A 249 13.59 -5.57 -6.52
CA LEU A 249 13.05 -4.82 -7.64
C LEU A 249 12.23 -3.61 -7.14
N PRO A 250 12.51 -2.39 -7.64
CA PRO A 250 11.68 -1.22 -7.33
C PRO A 250 10.22 -1.43 -7.76
N ARG A 251 9.27 -0.92 -6.97
CA ARG A 251 7.81 -1.01 -7.27
C ARG A 251 7.46 -0.53 -8.68
N ARG A 252 8.06 0.59 -9.10
CA ARG A 252 7.86 1.16 -10.44
C ARG A 252 8.36 0.24 -11.55
N ALA A 253 9.48 -0.44 -11.32
CA ALA A 253 9.99 -1.42 -12.28
C ALA A 253 9.02 -2.59 -12.41
N ILE A 254 8.58 -3.18 -11.29
CA ILE A 254 7.58 -4.26 -11.29
C ILE A 254 6.31 -3.84 -12.04
N SER A 255 5.75 -2.67 -11.71
CA SER A 255 4.59 -2.09 -12.39
C SER A 255 4.84 -1.95 -13.89
N PHE A 256 5.97 -1.37 -14.30
CA PHE A 256 6.34 -1.22 -15.70
C PHE A 256 6.46 -2.57 -16.43
N GLY A 257 7.01 -3.59 -15.78
CA GLY A 257 7.14 -4.95 -16.32
C GLY A 257 5.79 -5.64 -16.50
N LEU A 258 4.88 -5.51 -15.53
CA LEU A 258 3.52 -6.04 -15.63
C LEU A 258 2.73 -5.38 -16.77
N VAL A 259 2.90 -4.06 -16.96
CA VAL A 259 2.33 -3.35 -18.12
C VAL A 259 2.97 -3.83 -19.41
N GLY A 260 4.29 -4.03 -19.45
CA GLY A 260 4.96 -4.62 -20.61
C GLY A 260 4.40 -5.99 -21.00
N ALA A 261 4.14 -6.86 -20.01
CA ALA A 261 3.54 -8.17 -20.21
C ALA A 261 2.10 -8.09 -20.74
N SER A 262 1.28 -7.17 -20.23
CA SER A 262 -0.07 -6.95 -20.77
C SER A 262 -0.02 -6.38 -22.20
N GLY A 263 0.99 -5.57 -22.52
CA GLY A 263 1.27 -5.09 -23.88
C GLY A 263 1.48 -6.21 -24.90
N VAL A 264 2.16 -7.30 -24.52
CA VAL A 264 2.31 -8.47 -25.39
C VAL A 264 0.95 -9.07 -25.75
N VAL A 265 0.05 -9.20 -24.77
CA VAL A 265 -1.31 -9.69 -24.99
C VAL A 265 -2.07 -8.74 -25.93
N VAL A 266 -1.98 -7.43 -25.71
CA VAL A 266 -2.59 -6.42 -26.59
C VAL A 266 -2.06 -6.53 -28.01
N GLN A 267 -0.75 -6.76 -28.20
CA GLN A 267 -0.15 -6.93 -29.52
C GLN A 267 -0.68 -8.18 -30.23
N LEU A 268 -0.73 -9.32 -29.55
CA LEU A 268 -1.22 -10.58 -30.11
C LEU A 268 -2.69 -10.45 -30.53
N LEU A 269 -3.54 -9.90 -29.65
CA LEU A 269 -4.95 -9.67 -29.94
C LEU A 269 -5.16 -8.67 -31.08
N SER A 270 -4.41 -7.56 -31.08
CA SER A 270 -4.50 -6.56 -32.15
C SER A 270 -4.08 -7.15 -33.49
N THR A 271 -3.03 -7.97 -33.52
CA THR A 271 -2.58 -8.63 -34.76
C THR A 271 -3.66 -9.56 -35.29
N ALA A 272 -4.22 -10.43 -34.44
CA ALA A 272 -5.29 -11.34 -34.83
C ALA A 272 -6.53 -10.59 -35.36
N LEU A 273 -7.01 -9.58 -34.63
CA LEU A 273 -8.17 -8.79 -35.04
C LEU A 273 -7.94 -8.03 -36.35
N LEU A 274 -6.73 -7.49 -36.56
CA LEU A 274 -6.40 -6.79 -37.81
C LEU A 274 -6.37 -7.74 -39.01
N MET A 275 -5.85 -8.95 -38.82
CA MET A 275 -5.85 -9.98 -39.86
C MET A 275 -7.28 -10.46 -40.15
N ASP A 276 -8.08 -10.74 -39.13
CA ASP A 276 -9.42 -11.32 -39.30
C ASP A 276 -10.45 -10.30 -39.83
N LEU A 277 -10.43 -9.06 -39.32
CA LEU A 277 -11.44 -8.05 -39.67
C LEU A 277 -11.13 -7.29 -40.97
N PHE A 278 -9.85 -7.09 -41.28
CA PHE A 278 -9.42 -6.30 -42.43
C PHE A 278 -8.69 -7.12 -43.50
N ASN A 279 -8.60 -8.45 -43.32
CA ASN A 279 -7.92 -9.37 -44.22
C ASN A 279 -6.48 -8.95 -44.54
N LEU A 280 -5.80 -8.35 -43.56
CA LEU A 280 -4.43 -7.87 -43.71
C LEU A 280 -3.45 -9.03 -43.61
N ALA A 281 -2.35 -8.96 -44.37
CA ALA A 281 -1.24 -9.89 -44.18
C ALA A 281 -0.55 -9.63 -42.84
N PHE A 282 0.06 -10.66 -42.24
CA PHE A 282 0.79 -10.53 -40.96
C PHE A 282 1.80 -9.38 -40.95
N GLN A 283 2.54 -9.21 -42.04
CA GLN A 283 3.53 -8.13 -42.19
C GLN A 283 2.90 -6.72 -42.20
N GLN A 284 1.65 -6.60 -42.65
CA GLN A 284 0.89 -5.35 -42.66
C GLN A 284 0.23 -5.08 -41.31
N ALA A 285 -0.27 -6.12 -40.64
CA ALA A 285 -0.91 -6.02 -39.33
C ALA A 285 0.09 -5.73 -38.21
N LEU A 286 1.30 -6.31 -38.27
CA LEU A 286 2.28 -6.28 -37.19
C LEU A 286 2.71 -4.86 -36.78
N PRO A 287 3.09 -3.93 -37.68
CA PRO A 287 3.48 -2.57 -37.29
C PRO A 287 2.37 -1.82 -36.56
N VAL A 288 1.12 -1.97 -37.02
CA VAL A 288 -0.05 -1.36 -36.39
C VAL A 288 -0.28 -1.96 -35.00
N ALA A 289 -0.18 -3.28 -34.87
CA ALA A 289 -0.34 -3.96 -33.59
C ALA A 289 0.75 -3.56 -32.57
N VAL A 290 2.00 -3.39 -33.00
CA VAL A 290 3.12 -2.93 -32.16
C VAL A 290 2.87 -1.51 -31.64
N ILE A 291 2.44 -0.59 -32.50
CA ILE A 291 2.13 0.80 -32.10
C ILE A 291 0.94 0.83 -31.15
N THR A 292 -0.10 0.02 -31.40
CA THR A 292 -1.27 -0.11 -30.52
C THR A 292 -0.87 -0.62 -29.13
N ALA A 293 -0.05 -1.67 -29.07
CA ALA A 293 0.47 -2.22 -27.82
C ALA A 293 1.35 -1.21 -27.05
N ALA A 294 2.27 -0.54 -27.74
CA ALA A 294 3.12 0.48 -27.13
C ALA A 294 2.31 1.68 -26.61
N SER A 295 1.26 2.08 -27.34
CA SER A 295 0.34 3.15 -26.91
C SER A 295 -0.48 2.73 -25.69
N SER A 296 -0.97 1.49 -25.66
CA SER A 296 -1.62 0.91 -24.47
C SER A 296 -0.68 0.91 -23.27
N ASN A 297 0.57 0.46 -23.45
CA ASN A 297 1.58 0.47 -22.39
C ASN A 297 1.85 1.88 -21.85
N TYR A 298 1.93 2.88 -22.72
CA TYR A 298 2.08 4.27 -22.29
C TYR A 298 0.89 4.73 -21.45
N LEU A 299 -0.34 4.49 -21.91
CA LEU A 299 -1.56 4.94 -21.22
C LEU A 299 -1.71 4.27 -19.85
N VAL A 300 -1.47 2.96 -19.75
CA VAL A 300 -1.54 2.22 -18.49
C VAL A 300 -0.42 2.66 -17.54
N ASN A 301 0.81 2.82 -18.02
CA ASN A 301 1.91 3.33 -17.19
C ASN A 301 1.65 4.77 -16.70
N ASN A 302 1.05 5.62 -17.53
CA ASN A 302 0.69 6.99 -17.15
C ASN A 302 -0.43 7.01 -16.08
N ALA A 303 -1.35 6.04 -16.11
CA ALA A 303 -2.44 5.94 -15.14
C ALA A 303 -2.02 5.29 -13.82
N LEU A 304 -1.16 4.27 -13.87
CA LEU A 304 -0.82 3.41 -12.73
C LEU A 304 0.62 3.61 -12.25
N THR A 305 1.61 3.32 -13.10
CA THR A 305 3.05 3.32 -12.72
C THR A 305 3.58 4.70 -12.33
N PHE A 306 3.20 5.74 -13.09
CA PHE A 306 3.66 7.12 -12.92
C PHE A 306 2.50 8.05 -12.55
N ARG A 307 1.56 7.56 -11.74
CA ARG A 307 0.35 8.29 -11.33
C ARG A 307 0.66 9.64 -10.68
N ASP A 308 1.78 9.75 -9.96
CA ASP A 308 2.27 10.98 -9.33
C ASP A 308 2.74 12.03 -10.33
N ARG A 309 3.05 11.63 -11.56
CA ARG A 309 3.54 12.49 -12.66
C ARG A 309 2.68 12.32 -13.90
N ARG A 310 1.38 12.09 -13.70
CA ARG A 310 0.43 11.79 -14.77
C ARG A 310 0.36 12.95 -15.76
N GLN A 311 0.61 12.64 -17.01
CA GLN A 311 0.50 13.60 -18.11
C GLN A 311 -0.95 13.67 -18.62
N SER A 312 -1.39 14.88 -18.97
CA SER A 312 -2.72 15.15 -19.52
C SER A 312 -2.67 16.20 -20.64
N GLY A 313 -3.74 16.30 -21.42
CA GLY A 313 -3.84 17.25 -22.53
C GLY A 313 -2.68 17.14 -23.53
N ARG A 314 -2.05 18.26 -23.87
CA ARG A 314 -0.92 18.30 -24.83
C ARG A 314 0.30 17.52 -24.35
N GLN A 315 0.51 17.41 -23.04
CA GLN A 315 1.63 16.65 -22.49
C GLN A 315 1.45 15.15 -22.72
N LEU A 316 0.21 14.65 -22.74
CA LEU A 316 -0.08 13.23 -23.02
C LEU A 316 0.38 12.84 -24.43
N ILE A 317 0.10 13.67 -25.43
CA ILE A 317 0.48 13.42 -26.82
C ILE A 317 2.00 13.47 -26.97
N ARG A 318 2.65 14.49 -26.40
CA ARG A 318 4.12 14.61 -26.40
C ARG A 318 4.78 13.44 -25.68
N GLY A 319 4.22 13.01 -24.56
CA GLY A 319 4.68 11.86 -23.79
C GLY A 319 4.59 10.56 -24.58
N LEU A 320 3.46 10.34 -25.27
CA LEU A 320 3.28 9.18 -26.15
C LEU A 320 4.34 9.13 -27.24
N LEU A 321 4.58 10.25 -27.95
CA LEU A 321 5.61 10.32 -28.99
C LEU A 321 7.01 9.99 -28.45
N LYS A 322 7.37 10.56 -27.28
CA LYS A 322 8.63 10.23 -26.60
C LYS A 322 8.71 8.75 -26.23
N PHE A 323 7.62 8.18 -25.72
CA PHE A 323 7.57 6.78 -25.32
C PHE A 323 7.76 5.83 -26.53
N LEU A 324 7.08 6.12 -27.64
CA LEU A 324 7.24 5.36 -28.89
C LEU A 324 8.67 5.42 -29.42
N LEU A 325 9.31 6.60 -29.36
CA LEU A 325 10.71 6.77 -29.75
C LEU A 325 11.66 5.97 -28.84
N VAL A 326 11.44 6.01 -27.53
CA VAL A 326 12.25 5.25 -26.57
C VAL A 326 12.09 3.75 -26.77
N ALA A 327 10.86 3.28 -27.03
CA ALA A 327 10.55 1.86 -27.21
C ALA A 327 11.07 1.26 -28.53
N SER A 328 11.21 2.08 -29.59
CA SER A 328 11.66 1.60 -30.90
C SER A 328 13.16 1.31 -30.96
N LEU A 329 13.99 2.07 -30.22
CA LEU A 329 15.45 1.92 -30.25
C LEU A 329 15.92 0.50 -29.82
N PRO A 330 15.50 -0.05 -28.68
CA PRO A 330 15.92 -1.40 -28.28
C PRO A 330 15.25 -2.49 -29.11
N ALA A 331 14.06 -2.25 -29.65
CA ALA A 331 13.39 -3.23 -30.52
C ALA A 331 14.24 -3.52 -31.77
N LEU A 332 14.86 -2.47 -32.36
CA LEU A 332 15.81 -2.62 -33.46
C LEU A 332 17.12 -3.28 -33.01
N ALA A 333 17.58 -2.98 -31.80
CA ALA A 333 18.84 -3.52 -31.27
C ALA A 333 18.73 -4.94 -30.68
N ASN A 334 17.52 -5.43 -30.38
CA ASN A 334 17.31 -6.68 -29.63
C ASN A 334 17.91 -7.89 -30.33
N VAL A 335 17.81 -7.96 -31.66
CA VAL A 335 18.42 -9.04 -32.45
C VAL A 335 19.94 -9.05 -32.25
N GLY A 336 20.59 -7.89 -32.37
CA GLY A 336 22.04 -7.77 -32.15
C GLY A 336 22.47 -8.10 -30.72
N LEU A 337 21.70 -7.67 -29.72
CA LEU A 337 21.96 -7.97 -28.31
C LEU A 337 21.86 -9.46 -28.00
N ALA A 338 20.78 -10.11 -28.45
CA ALA A 338 20.58 -11.55 -28.26
C ALA A 338 21.66 -12.36 -29.00
N THR A 339 21.99 -12.00 -30.25
CA THR A 339 23.07 -12.65 -31.01
C THR A 339 24.40 -12.53 -30.30
N SER A 340 24.75 -11.34 -29.80
CA SER A 340 26.02 -11.11 -29.09
C SER A 340 26.13 -11.97 -27.83
N PHE A 341 25.05 -12.04 -27.02
CA PHE A 341 25.02 -12.88 -25.82
C PHE A 341 25.16 -14.37 -26.15
N TYR A 342 24.48 -14.83 -27.20
CA TYR A 342 24.56 -16.21 -27.67
C TYR A 342 25.98 -16.60 -28.08
N THR A 343 26.67 -15.72 -28.81
CA THR A 343 28.01 -16.00 -29.34
C THR A 343 29.13 -15.83 -28.31
N LEU A 344 28.99 -14.90 -27.35
CA LEU A 344 30.08 -14.49 -26.46
C LEU A 344 29.97 -15.03 -25.03
N ILE A 345 28.77 -15.39 -24.57
CA ILE A 345 28.53 -15.73 -23.15
C ILE A 345 27.95 -17.13 -23.02
N GLN A 346 26.83 -17.42 -23.68
CA GLN A 346 26.13 -18.70 -23.52
C GLN A 346 25.41 -19.12 -24.80
N ALA A 347 25.87 -20.22 -25.40
CA ALA A 347 25.36 -20.77 -26.67
C ALA A 347 23.98 -21.46 -26.58
N HIS A 348 23.14 -21.08 -25.60
CA HIS A 348 21.78 -21.58 -25.45
C HIS A 348 20.77 -20.50 -25.85
N ALA A 349 20.05 -20.73 -26.96
CA ALA A 349 19.23 -19.70 -27.61
C ALA A 349 18.19 -19.06 -26.68
N LEU A 350 17.54 -19.87 -25.83
CA LEU A 350 16.54 -19.37 -24.88
C LEU A 350 17.14 -18.38 -23.87
N TRP A 351 18.33 -18.67 -23.32
CA TRP A 351 18.98 -17.80 -22.34
C TRP A 351 19.45 -16.49 -22.97
N ALA A 352 19.93 -16.54 -24.22
CA ALA A 352 20.29 -15.36 -24.98
C ALA A 352 19.09 -14.45 -25.31
N GLN A 353 17.93 -15.04 -25.65
CA GLN A 353 16.69 -14.28 -25.86
C GLN A 353 16.19 -13.64 -24.56
N LEU A 354 16.21 -14.37 -23.44
CA LEU A 354 15.84 -13.83 -22.13
C LEU A 354 16.76 -12.68 -21.73
N ALA A 355 18.06 -12.79 -21.95
CA ALA A 355 19.01 -11.72 -21.68
C ALA A 355 18.69 -10.46 -22.51
N GLY A 356 18.41 -10.62 -23.81
CA GLY A 356 17.98 -9.52 -24.68
C GLY A 356 16.71 -8.83 -24.17
N ILE A 357 15.68 -9.61 -23.81
CA ILE A 357 14.42 -9.09 -23.24
C ILE A 357 14.67 -8.30 -21.96
N VAL A 358 15.52 -8.81 -21.05
CA VAL A 358 15.86 -8.12 -19.80
C VAL A 358 16.58 -6.80 -20.08
N VAL A 359 17.55 -6.76 -21.00
CA VAL A 359 18.26 -5.54 -21.37
C VAL A 359 17.31 -4.50 -21.99
N VAL A 360 16.47 -4.93 -22.92
CA VAL A 360 15.42 -4.09 -23.54
C VAL A 360 14.47 -3.54 -22.49
N TYR A 361 14.03 -4.37 -21.55
CA TYR A 361 13.16 -3.97 -20.45
C TYR A 361 13.83 -2.92 -19.54
N VAL A 362 15.08 -3.15 -19.12
CA VAL A 362 15.83 -2.21 -18.26
C VAL A 362 16.00 -0.87 -18.96
N TRP A 363 16.38 -0.88 -20.25
CA TRP A 363 16.47 0.34 -21.05
C TRP A 363 15.13 1.06 -21.11
N ASN A 364 14.07 0.37 -21.52
CA ASN A 364 12.74 0.96 -21.67
C ASN A 364 12.24 1.57 -20.36
N TYR A 365 12.45 0.90 -19.23
CA TYR A 365 12.10 1.43 -17.92
C TYR A 365 12.94 2.68 -17.58
N ALA A 366 14.26 2.60 -17.64
CA ALA A 366 15.16 3.68 -17.24
C ALA A 366 15.00 4.92 -18.13
N ALA A 367 14.99 4.73 -19.45
CA ALA A 367 14.82 5.80 -20.43
C ALA A 367 13.42 6.41 -20.34
N SER A 368 12.35 5.61 -20.20
CA SER A 368 11.00 6.17 -20.08
C SER A 368 10.83 6.96 -18.78
N SER A 369 11.31 6.42 -17.65
CA SER A 369 11.30 7.11 -16.36
C SER A 369 11.99 8.48 -16.44
N ARG A 370 13.13 8.57 -17.15
CA ARG A 370 13.94 9.81 -17.24
C ARG A 370 13.53 10.77 -18.37
N PHE A 371 13.01 10.30 -19.50
CA PHE A 371 12.75 11.16 -20.67
C PHE A 371 11.27 11.40 -20.91
N VAL A 372 10.42 10.42 -20.59
CA VAL A 372 8.97 10.52 -20.79
C VAL A 372 8.33 11.21 -19.58
N TRP A 373 8.55 10.70 -18.36
CA TRP A 373 7.87 11.16 -17.13
C TRP A 373 8.70 12.05 -16.20
N ASN A 374 9.91 12.45 -16.60
CA ASN A 374 10.74 13.39 -15.85
C ASN A 374 10.92 14.69 -16.65
N SER A 375 9.80 15.30 -17.04
CA SER A 375 9.79 16.67 -17.56
C SER A 375 9.52 17.63 -16.39
N PRO A 376 10.29 18.73 -16.27
CA PRO A 376 10.16 19.70 -15.18
C PRO A 376 8.79 20.38 -15.13
#